data_AF-A0A7T9DJ37-F1
#
_entry.id   AF-A0A7T9DJ37-F1
#
_cell.length_a   1.000
_cell.length_b   1.000
_cell.length_c   1.000
_cell.angle_alpha   90.00
_cell.angle_beta   90.00
_cell.angle_gamma   90.00
#
_symmetry.space_group_name_H-M   'P 1'
#
loop_
_entity.id
_entity.type
_entity.pdbx_description
1 polymer ?
#
loop_
_entity_poly.entity_id
_entity_poly.type
_entity_poly.pdbx_seq_one_letter_code
_entity_poly.pdbx_strand_id
1 'polypeptide(L)'
;MEKNTRFRRLRLALAVASALGLGYGAYHQKYVNDVFPARLEKSHYATTPLGQPISGERLHELPTEAPRYRFGGKSNSNCASYVRQLAHEYFGIDYNSGDAWRFAKRNKLVWQLGKTKQPLQEIIRPGQVLGIQWPGSHYNSWARKYTHLFIVIKRDGNKIIVAHNFGKEFRMGLLEDELARIKGRVIDIIEPRDE
;
A
#
# COMPACT_ATOMS: atom_id res chain seq x y z
N MET A 1 8.52 40.53 -42.81
CA MET A 1 7.68 39.33 -43.05
C MET A 1 7.87 38.25 -41.96
N GLU A 2 8.19 38.63 -40.72
CA GLU A 2 8.68 37.70 -39.67
C GLU A 2 7.69 37.42 -38.52
N LYS A 3 6.58 38.17 -38.43
CA LYS A 3 5.64 38.06 -37.29
C LYS A 3 4.70 36.85 -37.37
N ASN A 4 4.66 36.14 -38.51
CA ASN A 4 3.66 35.09 -38.77
C ASN A 4 4.10 33.67 -38.36
N THR A 5 5.39 33.45 -38.10
CA THR A 5 5.95 32.14 -37.73
C THR A 5 5.84 31.83 -36.23
N ARG A 6 5.89 32.85 -35.36
CA ARG A 6 5.75 32.67 -33.90
C ARG A 6 4.35 32.21 -33.49
N PHE A 7 3.30 32.73 -34.13
CA PHE A 7 1.92 32.34 -33.84
C PHE A 7 1.58 30.90 -34.24
N ARG A 8 2.20 30.38 -35.31
CA ARG A 8 2.00 28.98 -35.74
C ARG A 8 2.61 27.97 -34.77
N ARG A 9 3.78 28.28 -34.18
CA ARG A 9 4.44 27.40 -33.20
C ARG A 9 3.67 27.32 -31.87
N LEU A 10 3.06 28.43 -31.43
CA LEU A 10 2.29 28.47 -30.19
C LEU A 10 0.99 27.64 -30.29
N ARG A 11 0.29 27.69 -31.43
CA ARG A 11 -0.92 26.89 -31.66
C ARG A 11 -0.63 25.39 -31.76
N LEU A 12 0.51 25.02 -32.34
CA LEU A 12 0.93 23.61 -32.42
C LEU A 12 1.28 23.03 -31.04
N ALA A 13 1.97 23.80 -30.19
CA ALA A 13 2.29 23.38 -28.82
C ALA A 13 1.04 23.20 -27.96
N LEU A 14 0.05 24.09 -28.11
CA LEU A 14 -1.20 24.00 -27.36
C LEU A 14 -2.03 22.77 -27.76
N ALA A 15 -2.09 22.45 -29.06
CA ALA A 15 -2.81 21.28 -29.57
C ALA A 15 -2.19 19.94 -29.13
N VAL A 16 -0.85 19.86 -29.05
CA VAL A 16 -0.16 18.66 -28.56
C VAL A 16 -0.41 18.44 -27.06
N ALA A 17 -0.46 19.51 -26.26
CA ALA A 17 -0.78 19.43 -24.83
C ALA A 17 -2.23 18.96 -24.58
N SER A 18 -3.19 19.34 -25.44
CA SER A 18 -4.59 18.92 -25.30
C SER A 18 -4.78 17.44 -25.66
N ALA A 19 -4.06 16.95 -26.69
CA ALA A 19 -4.12 15.55 -27.11
C ALA A 19 -3.55 14.59 -26.04
N LEU A 20 -2.51 15.00 -25.31
CA LEU A 20 -1.92 14.20 -24.23
C LEU A 20 -2.82 14.16 -22.97
N GLY A 21 -3.52 15.25 -22.65
CA GLY A 21 -4.45 15.29 -21.52
C GLY A 21 -5.68 14.40 -21.69
N LEU A 22 -6.22 14.31 -22.92
CA LEU A 22 -7.40 13.49 -23.22
C LEU A 22 -7.07 11.98 -23.31
N GLY A 23 -5.84 11.63 -23.71
CA GLY A 23 -5.38 10.23 -23.71
C GLY A 23 -5.24 9.64 -22.30
N TYR A 24 -4.84 10.45 -21.31
CA TYR A 24 -4.62 9.99 -19.94
C TYR A 24 -5.94 9.67 -19.21
N GLY A 25 -6.98 10.47 -19.43
CA GLY A 25 -8.31 10.24 -18.81
C GLY A 25 -9.01 9.00 -19.36
N ALA A 26 -8.99 8.79 -20.69
CA ALA A 26 -9.66 7.66 -21.33
C ALA A 26 -8.95 6.31 -21.08
N TYR A 27 -7.61 6.30 -21.00
CA TYR A 27 -6.85 5.10 -20.67
C TYR A 27 -7.12 4.64 -19.22
N HIS A 28 -7.19 5.58 -18.27
CA HIS A 28 -7.41 5.27 -16.87
C HIS A 28 -8.83 4.76 -16.59
N GLN A 29 -9.84 5.27 -17.31
CA GLN A 29 -11.23 4.87 -17.11
C GLN A 29 -11.57 3.51 -17.75
N LYS A 30 -10.89 3.14 -18.84
CA LYS A 30 -11.03 1.81 -19.44
C LYS A 30 -10.34 0.71 -18.63
N TYR A 31 -9.16 0.99 -18.07
CA TYR A 31 -8.41 0.00 -17.27
C TYR A 31 -9.09 -0.35 -15.93
N VAL A 32 -9.80 0.60 -15.32
CA VAL A 32 -10.55 0.38 -14.07
C VAL A 32 -11.78 -0.50 -14.30
N ASN A 33 -12.41 -0.39 -15.48
CA ASN A 33 -13.63 -1.16 -15.80
C ASN A 33 -13.33 -2.54 -16.41
N ASP A 34 -12.24 -2.71 -17.16
CA ASP A 34 -11.94 -3.97 -17.87
C ASP A 34 -11.20 -5.01 -16.99
N VAL A 35 -10.58 -4.61 -15.87
CA VAL A 35 -9.86 -5.52 -14.94
C VAL A 35 -10.73 -5.99 -13.77
N PHE A 36 -11.91 -5.39 -13.58
CA PHE A 36 -12.92 -5.84 -12.62
C PHE A 36 -14.23 -6.18 -13.32
N PRO A 37 -14.32 -7.28 -14.09
CA PRO A 37 -15.63 -7.86 -14.35
C PRO A 37 -16.23 -8.26 -13.00
N ALA A 38 -17.46 -7.82 -12.76
CA ALA A 38 -18.27 -8.17 -11.61
C ALA A 38 -18.32 -9.70 -11.44
N ARG A 39 -17.41 -10.24 -10.66
CA ARG A 39 -17.42 -11.63 -10.19
C ARG A 39 -16.93 -11.69 -8.75
N LEU A 40 -17.67 -11.00 -7.89
CA LEU A 40 -17.78 -11.35 -6.46
C LEU A 40 -18.66 -12.60 -6.36
N GLU A 41 -18.18 -13.73 -6.88
CA GLU A 41 -18.73 -15.04 -6.52
C GLU A 41 -17.92 -15.59 -5.35
N LYS A 42 -18.49 -15.42 -4.15
CA LYS A 42 -18.39 -16.32 -2.99
C LYS A 42 -16.99 -16.94 -2.74
N SER A 43 -16.05 -16.16 -2.23
CA SER A 43 -15.01 -16.71 -1.36
C SER A 43 -15.43 -16.48 0.08
N HIS A 44 -15.47 -17.57 0.85
CA HIS A 44 -15.90 -17.63 2.24
C HIS A 44 -15.16 -16.58 3.10
N TYR A 45 -15.89 -15.57 3.58
CA TYR A 45 -15.36 -14.56 4.48
C TYR A 45 -15.21 -15.14 5.89
N ALA A 46 -14.01 -15.03 6.46
CA ALA A 46 -13.80 -15.28 7.88
C ALA A 46 -14.43 -14.15 8.71
N THR A 47 -15.05 -14.55 9.80
CA THR A 47 -15.81 -13.70 10.72
C THR A 47 -14.92 -12.97 11.71
N THR A 48 -15.28 -11.72 12.03
CA THR A 48 -14.76 -10.98 13.20
C THR A 48 -15.04 -11.73 14.51
N PRO A 49 -14.44 -11.33 15.65
CA PRO A 49 -14.85 -11.82 16.98
C PRO A 49 -16.34 -11.60 17.32
N LEU A 50 -17.07 -10.85 16.48
CA LEU A 50 -18.51 -10.60 16.54
C LEU A 50 -19.28 -11.10 15.29
N GLY A 51 -18.71 -11.98 14.47
CA GLY A 51 -19.49 -12.78 13.53
C GLY A 51 -20.03 -12.08 12.28
N GLN A 52 -19.76 -10.80 12.05
CA GLN A 52 -20.34 -10.10 10.89
C GLN A 52 -19.31 -9.80 9.79
N PRO A 53 -19.57 -10.19 8.54
CA PRO A 53 -18.77 -9.78 7.40
C PRO A 53 -18.90 -8.27 7.20
N ILE A 54 -17.78 -7.61 6.93
CA ILE A 54 -17.75 -6.22 6.48
C ILE A 54 -18.31 -6.25 5.06
N SER A 55 -19.58 -5.88 4.88
CA SER A 55 -20.18 -5.76 3.54
C SER A 55 -19.39 -4.71 2.74
N GLY A 56 -19.34 -4.85 1.41
CA GLY A 56 -18.61 -3.94 0.51
C GLY A 56 -18.98 -2.45 0.64
N GLU A 57 -20.08 -2.12 1.33
CA GLU A 57 -20.50 -0.76 1.66
C GLU A 57 -19.75 -0.13 2.84
N ARG A 58 -19.04 -0.90 3.68
CA ARG A 58 -18.29 -0.39 4.85
C ARG A 58 -16.87 0.09 4.54
N LEU A 59 -16.42 0.04 3.29
CA LEU A 59 -15.15 0.68 2.88
C LEU A 59 -15.20 2.22 2.98
N HIS A 60 -16.39 2.81 3.16
CA HIS A 60 -16.58 4.26 3.17
C HIS A 60 -16.14 4.96 4.46
N GLU A 61 -16.01 4.25 5.58
CA GLU A 61 -15.51 4.81 6.84
C GLU A 61 -14.36 3.96 7.37
N LEU A 62 -13.19 4.12 6.77
CA LEU A 62 -11.96 3.64 7.40
C LEU A 62 -11.81 4.33 8.75
N PRO A 63 -11.42 3.59 9.80
CA PRO A 63 -11.29 4.16 11.12
C PRO A 63 -10.27 5.30 11.09
N THR A 64 -10.59 6.39 11.78
CA THR A 64 -9.68 7.52 11.96
C THR A 64 -8.49 7.17 12.84
N GLU A 65 -8.56 6.05 13.57
CA GLU A 65 -7.51 5.54 14.44
C GLU A 65 -7.11 4.11 14.06
N ALA A 66 -5.84 3.76 14.34
CA ALA A 66 -5.35 2.40 14.16
C ALA A 66 -6.03 1.42 15.13
N PRO A 67 -6.65 0.33 14.65
CA PRO A 67 -7.22 -0.70 15.50
C PRO A 67 -6.19 -1.25 16.48
N ARG A 68 -6.60 -1.47 17.73
CA ARG A 68 -5.73 -2.02 18.77
C ARG A 68 -6.04 -3.49 18.99
N TYR A 69 -5.04 -4.34 18.84
CA TYR A 69 -5.20 -5.77 19.10
C TYR A 69 -4.53 -6.16 20.41
N ARG A 70 -5.24 -6.92 21.24
CA ARG A 70 -4.65 -7.60 22.40
C ARG A 70 -4.09 -8.94 21.95
N PHE A 71 -2.77 -9.02 21.81
CA PHE A 71 -2.10 -10.30 21.64
C PHE A 71 -1.98 -10.95 23.03
N GLY A 72 -2.64 -12.10 23.25
CA GLY A 72 -2.87 -12.70 24.57
C GLY A 72 -1.61 -12.90 25.43
N GLY A 73 -1.37 -11.98 26.37
CA GLY A 73 -0.47 -12.14 27.53
C GLY A 73 1.04 -12.15 27.25
N LYS A 74 1.48 -12.28 26.00
CA LYS A 74 2.89 -12.11 25.59
C LYS A 74 2.98 -10.87 24.72
N SER A 75 4.05 -10.09 24.85
CA SER A 75 4.31 -8.81 24.16
C SER A 75 4.51 -8.96 22.65
N ASN A 76 3.63 -9.70 21.99
CA ASN A 76 3.64 -10.03 20.58
C ASN A 76 3.03 -8.89 19.75
N SER A 77 3.27 -7.64 20.15
CA SER A 77 3.07 -6.44 19.34
C SER A 77 4.12 -6.35 18.22
N ASN A 78 4.42 -7.47 17.58
CA ASN A 78 5.30 -7.48 16.41
C ASN A 78 4.51 -6.88 15.23
N CYS A 79 5.10 -5.90 14.56
CA CYS A 79 4.54 -5.26 13.37
C CYS A 79 4.02 -6.29 12.34
N ALA A 80 4.67 -7.45 12.21
CA ALA A 80 4.23 -8.50 11.31
C ALA A 80 2.87 -9.12 11.70
N SER A 81 2.66 -9.44 12.99
CA SER A 81 1.37 -9.95 13.45
C SER A 81 0.27 -8.92 13.26
N TYR A 82 0.59 -7.65 13.56
CA TYR A 82 -0.35 -6.54 13.39
C TYR A 82 -0.81 -6.37 11.93
N VAL A 83 0.13 -6.26 10.98
CA VAL A 83 -0.24 -6.05 9.57
C VAL A 83 -1.00 -7.25 9.01
N ARG A 84 -0.69 -8.48 9.43
CA ARG A 84 -1.43 -9.69 9.03
C ARG A 84 -2.88 -9.65 9.52
N GLN A 85 -3.09 -9.31 10.78
CA GLN A 85 -4.42 -9.25 11.37
C GLN A 85 -5.27 -8.17 10.70
N LEU A 86 -4.67 -6.99 10.48
CA LEU A 86 -5.34 -5.91 9.77
C LEU A 86 -5.63 -6.27 8.30
N ALA A 87 -4.70 -6.96 7.62
CA ALA A 87 -4.91 -7.46 6.26
C ALA A 87 -6.11 -8.39 6.17
N HIS A 88 -6.20 -9.34 7.10
CA HIS A 88 -7.30 -10.28 7.18
C HIS A 88 -8.63 -9.57 7.47
N GLU A 89 -8.67 -8.71 8.50
CA GLU A 89 -9.91 -8.07 8.94
C GLU A 89 -10.48 -7.09 7.92
N TYR A 90 -9.64 -6.25 7.30
CA TYR A 90 -10.11 -5.19 6.41
C TYR A 90 -10.18 -5.58 4.94
N PHE A 91 -9.37 -6.57 4.52
CA PHE A 91 -9.24 -6.93 3.11
C PHE A 91 -9.53 -8.41 2.83
N GLY A 92 -9.72 -9.24 3.86
CA GLY A 92 -9.83 -10.69 3.68
C GLY A 92 -8.56 -11.33 3.14
N ILE A 93 -7.39 -10.70 3.36
CA ILE A 93 -6.11 -11.18 2.83
C ILE A 93 -5.32 -11.93 3.90
N ASP A 94 -5.00 -13.18 3.61
CA ASP A 94 -4.20 -14.03 4.47
C ASP A 94 -2.72 -14.04 4.07
N TYR A 95 -1.91 -13.31 4.84
CA TYR A 95 -0.46 -13.37 4.73
C TYR A 95 0.12 -14.50 5.58
N ASN A 96 1.15 -15.15 5.05
CA ASN A 96 1.94 -16.12 5.79
C ASN A 96 2.65 -15.44 6.98
N SER A 97 2.63 -16.13 8.13
CA SER A 97 3.28 -15.67 9.37
C SER A 97 4.79 -15.54 9.20
N GLY A 98 5.43 -14.59 9.88
CA GLY A 98 6.90 -14.47 9.94
C GLY A 98 7.38 -13.18 10.59
N ASP A 99 8.68 -13.08 10.85
CA ASP A 99 9.30 -11.82 11.27
C ASP A 99 9.32 -10.81 10.12
N ALA A 100 9.41 -9.52 10.45
CA ALA A 100 9.49 -8.44 9.47
C ALA A 100 10.53 -8.74 8.38
N TRP A 101 11.80 -8.92 8.73
CA TRP A 101 12.88 -9.15 7.75
C TRP A 101 12.80 -10.48 6.96
N ARG A 102 11.83 -11.35 7.24
CA ARG A 102 11.56 -12.59 6.49
C ARG A 102 10.19 -12.56 5.79
N PHE A 103 9.42 -11.50 5.95
CA PHE A 103 8.03 -11.44 5.49
C PHE A 103 7.93 -11.63 3.97
N ALA A 104 8.77 -10.95 3.21
CA ALA A 104 8.88 -11.10 1.75
C ALA A 104 9.35 -12.48 1.29
N LYS A 105 10.06 -13.26 2.12
CA LYS A 105 10.50 -14.63 1.78
C LYS A 105 9.35 -15.64 1.92
N ARG A 106 8.43 -15.37 2.84
CA ARG A 106 7.27 -16.22 3.13
C ARG A 106 6.03 -15.83 2.31
N ASN A 107 6.06 -14.65 1.72
CA ASN A 107 5.00 -14.09 0.91
C ASN A 107 5.57 -13.74 -0.49
N LYS A 108 4.85 -12.96 -1.29
CA LYS A 108 5.23 -12.60 -2.66
C LYS A 108 5.85 -11.20 -2.69
N LEU A 109 7.12 -11.09 -3.04
CA LEU A 109 7.79 -9.80 -3.26
C LEU A 109 7.40 -9.27 -4.65
N VAL A 110 6.72 -8.13 -4.73
CA VAL A 110 6.25 -7.56 -6.00
C VAL A 110 6.98 -6.29 -6.42
N TRP A 111 7.68 -5.63 -5.49
CA TRP A 111 8.54 -4.49 -5.80
C TRP A 111 9.70 -4.43 -4.81
N GLN A 112 10.87 -4.01 -5.30
CA GLN A 112 12.05 -3.80 -4.46
C GLN A 112 12.84 -2.56 -4.90
N LEU A 113 13.18 -1.71 -3.92
CA LEU A 113 13.99 -0.50 -4.12
C LEU A 113 15.33 -0.86 -4.77
N GLY A 114 15.68 -0.14 -5.84
CA GLY A 114 16.91 -0.33 -6.59
C GLY A 114 16.90 -1.49 -7.58
N LYS A 115 15.86 -2.35 -7.58
CA LYS A 115 15.68 -3.39 -8.60
C LYS A 115 14.59 -3.05 -9.61
N THR A 116 13.55 -2.36 -9.16
CA THR A 116 12.44 -1.97 -10.02
C THR A 116 12.58 -0.52 -10.46
N LYS A 117 12.35 -0.25 -11.76
CA LYS A 117 12.36 1.11 -12.34
C LYS A 117 11.02 1.84 -12.23
N GLN A 118 9.93 1.10 -12.01
CA GLN A 118 8.59 1.66 -11.83
C GLN A 118 8.51 2.46 -10.52
N PRO A 119 7.90 3.65 -10.55
CA PRO A 119 7.66 4.46 -9.36
C PRO A 119 6.87 3.70 -8.30
N LEU A 120 7.27 3.86 -7.03
CA LEU A 120 6.61 3.22 -5.88
C LEU A 120 5.11 3.52 -5.87
N GLN A 121 4.76 4.77 -6.18
CA GLN A 121 3.41 5.27 -6.20
C GLN A 121 2.57 4.60 -7.28
N GLU A 122 3.12 4.04 -8.35
CA GLU A 122 2.29 3.36 -9.36
C GLU A 122 1.87 1.95 -8.96
N ILE A 123 2.59 1.35 -8.00
CA ILE A 123 2.42 -0.06 -7.64
C ILE A 123 1.66 -0.23 -6.33
N ILE A 124 1.75 0.76 -5.43
CA ILE A 124 1.09 0.68 -4.12
C ILE A 124 -0.44 0.61 -4.26
N ARG A 125 -1.01 -0.43 -3.65
CA ARG A 125 -2.44 -0.74 -3.56
C ARG A 125 -2.85 -1.02 -2.10
N PRO A 126 -4.11 -0.73 -1.72
CA PRO A 126 -4.66 -1.16 -0.43
C PRO A 126 -4.49 -2.66 -0.19
N GLY A 127 -4.23 -3.04 1.06
CA GLY A 127 -3.98 -4.44 1.47
C GLY A 127 -2.54 -4.92 1.28
N GLN A 128 -1.70 -4.21 0.53
CA GLN A 128 -0.28 -4.54 0.40
C GLN A 128 0.51 -4.21 1.68
N VAL A 129 1.55 -5.01 1.94
CA VAL A 129 2.48 -4.79 3.05
C VAL A 129 3.77 -4.16 2.54
N LEU A 130 4.24 -3.11 3.21
CA LEU A 130 5.48 -2.41 2.90
C LEU A 130 6.57 -2.84 3.88
N GLY A 131 7.70 -3.32 3.35
CA GLY A 131 8.92 -3.56 4.11
C GLY A 131 9.67 -2.26 4.33
N ILE A 132 9.76 -1.79 5.58
CA ILE A 132 10.34 -0.49 5.94
C ILE A 132 11.69 -0.65 6.62
N GLN A 133 12.73 -0.06 6.03
CA GLN A 133 14.00 0.08 6.73
C GLN A 133 13.86 1.19 7.76
N TRP A 134 14.00 0.83 9.03
CA TRP A 134 14.05 1.77 10.15
C TRP A 134 15.48 1.83 10.71
N PRO A 135 16.24 2.92 10.48
CA PRO A 135 17.64 3.02 10.91
C PRO A 135 17.86 2.90 12.42
N GLY A 136 16.88 3.28 13.24
CA GLY A 136 16.95 3.18 14.70
C GLY A 136 16.69 1.79 15.26
N SER A 137 16.40 0.79 14.42
CA SER A 137 16.14 -0.58 14.89
C SER A 137 17.41 -1.27 15.36
N HIS A 138 17.38 -1.85 16.56
CA HIS A 138 18.46 -2.73 17.04
C HIS A 138 18.56 -4.05 16.26
N TYR A 139 17.56 -4.36 15.43
CA TYR A 139 17.60 -5.52 14.53
C TYR A 139 18.34 -5.25 13.23
N ASN A 140 18.81 -4.03 12.97
CA ASN A 140 19.53 -3.71 11.74
C ASN A 140 20.82 -4.55 11.61
N SER A 141 21.03 -5.12 10.43
CA SER A 141 22.25 -5.87 10.08
C SER A 141 22.38 -5.94 8.56
N TRP A 142 23.57 -6.27 8.07
CA TRP A 142 23.82 -6.44 6.63
C TRP A 142 22.89 -7.47 5.96
N ALA A 143 22.40 -8.45 6.72
CA ALA A 143 21.50 -9.50 6.22
C ALA A 143 20.01 -9.10 6.23
N ARG A 144 19.65 -7.96 6.84
CA ARG A 144 18.26 -7.53 7.04
C ARG A 144 18.02 -6.19 6.37
N LYS A 145 17.39 -6.24 5.18
CA LYS A 145 17.14 -5.04 4.36
C LYS A 145 16.13 -4.08 4.99
N TYR A 146 15.17 -4.61 5.74
CA TYR A 146 14.17 -3.86 6.47
C TYR A 146 13.87 -4.56 7.80
N THR A 147 13.35 -3.82 8.76
CA THR A 147 13.15 -4.28 10.14
C THR A 147 11.74 -4.02 10.65
N HIS A 148 10.92 -3.35 9.85
CA HIS A 148 9.59 -2.92 10.21
C HIS A 148 8.59 -3.13 9.06
N LEU A 149 7.31 -3.24 9.38
CA LEU A 149 6.25 -3.47 8.40
C LEU A 149 5.13 -2.47 8.56
N PHE A 150 4.70 -1.89 7.44
CA PHE A 150 3.46 -1.11 7.32
C PHE A 150 2.46 -1.87 6.45
N ILE A 151 1.16 -1.64 6.64
CA ILE A 151 0.13 -2.06 5.69
C ILE A 151 -0.55 -0.84 5.09
N VAL A 152 -0.82 -0.90 3.78
CA VAL A 152 -1.51 0.15 3.04
C VAL A 152 -3.01 0.03 3.28
N ILE A 153 -3.59 1.06 3.89
CA ILE A 153 -5.01 1.11 4.22
C ILE A 153 -5.81 1.68 3.07
N LYS A 154 -5.37 2.83 2.57
CA LYS A 154 -6.05 3.59 1.53
C LYS A 154 -5.06 4.35 0.68
N ARG A 155 -5.48 4.60 -0.55
CA ARG A 155 -4.85 5.54 -1.45
C ARG A 155 -5.87 6.56 -1.93
N ASP A 156 -5.50 7.82 -1.87
CA ASP A 156 -6.27 8.96 -2.38
C ASP A 156 -5.37 9.82 -3.26
N GLY A 157 -5.43 9.58 -4.58
CA GLY A 157 -4.46 10.11 -5.54
C GLY A 157 -3.02 9.70 -5.20
N ASN A 158 -2.19 10.68 -4.83
CA ASN A 158 -0.79 10.48 -4.41
C ASN A 158 -0.63 10.28 -2.90
N LYS A 159 -1.70 10.47 -2.11
CA LYS A 159 -1.66 10.27 -0.67
C LYS A 159 -1.88 8.79 -0.36
N ILE A 160 -0.97 8.22 0.42
CA ILE A 160 -1.03 6.82 0.85
C ILE A 160 -1.20 6.84 2.37
N ILE A 161 -2.28 6.24 2.86
CA ILE A 161 -2.53 6.05 4.28
C ILE A 161 -2.07 4.64 4.66
N VAL A 162 -1.24 4.57 5.69
CA VAL A 162 -0.70 3.31 6.20
C VAL A 162 -1.04 3.13 7.67
N ALA A 163 -1.05 1.88 8.13
CA ALA A 163 -1.08 1.57 9.54
C ALA A 163 0.05 0.62 9.92
N HIS A 164 0.50 0.72 11.17
CA HIS A 164 1.47 -0.21 11.74
C HIS A 164 1.44 -0.19 13.27
N ASN A 165 1.95 -1.25 13.88
CA ASN A 165 2.33 -1.23 15.29
C ASN A 165 3.79 -0.77 15.40
N PHE A 166 4.12 0.10 16.34
CA PHE A 166 5.49 0.50 16.69
C PHE A 166 5.68 0.40 18.21
N GLY A 167 6.25 -0.72 18.65
CA GLY A 167 6.44 -0.99 20.08
C GLY A 167 5.11 -1.21 20.80
N LYS A 168 4.66 -0.22 21.58
CA LYS A 168 3.35 -0.25 22.29
C LYS A 168 2.28 0.58 21.59
N GLU A 169 2.65 1.33 20.56
CA GLU A 169 1.75 2.24 19.87
C GLU A 169 1.21 1.61 18.58
N PHE A 170 -0.06 1.86 18.30
CA PHE A 170 -0.70 1.54 17.03
C PHE A 170 -0.91 2.86 16.31
N ARG A 171 -0.39 2.98 15.09
CA ARG A 171 -0.37 4.23 14.34
C ARG A 171 -1.04 4.05 13.00
N MET A 172 -1.74 5.10 12.57
CA MET A 172 -2.28 5.26 11.24
C MET A 172 -2.02 6.69 10.80
N GLY A 173 -1.56 6.88 9.57
CA GLY A 173 -1.20 8.21 9.06
C GLY A 173 -0.76 8.16 7.61
N LEU A 174 -0.36 9.33 7.08
CA LEU A 174 0.24 9.40 5.75
C LEU A 174 1.59 8.68 5.76
N LEU A 175 1.86 7.94 4.68
CA LEU A 175 3.12 7.20 4.51
C LEU A 175 4.34 8.13 4.65
N GLU A 176 4.29 9.30 4.04
CA GLU A 176 5.39 10.27 4.07
C GLU A 176 5.68 10.75 5.51
N ASP A 177 4.64 11.06 6.28
CA ASP A 177 4.77 11.50 7.66
C ASP A 177 5.34 10.39 8.56
N GLU A 178 4.85 9.17 8.42
CA GLU A 178 5.34 8.04 9.23
C GLU A 178 6.77 7.64 8.84
N LEU A 179 7.14 7.72 7.56
CA LEU A 179 8.52 7.54 7.13
C LEU A 179 9.43 8.65 7.67
N ALA A 180 9.01 9.92 7.59
CA ALA A 180 9.77 11.05 8.11
C ALA A 180 10.00 10.91 9.62
N ARG A 181 8.95 10.54 10.37
CA ARG A 181 8.99 10.32 11.82
C ARG A 181 10.06 9.30 12.22
N ILE A 182 10.14 8.17 11.53
CA ILE A 182 11.11 7.11 11.85
C ILE A 182 12.42 7.23 11.07
N LYS A 183 12.57 8.27 10.23
CA LYS A 183 13.67 8.44 9.26
C LYS A 183 13.84 7.19 8.38
N GLY A 184 12.72 6.58 8.00
CA GLY A 184 12.67 5.30 7.31
C GLY A 184 12.55 5.44 5.80
N ARG A 185 12.62 4.30 5.11
CA ARG A 185 12.33 4.20 3.68
C ARG A 185 11.67 2.87 3.33
N VAL A 186 10.81 2.89 2.31
CA VAL A 186 10.23 1.67 1.74
C VAL A 186 11.31 0.93 0.96
N ILE A 187 11.48 -0.35 1.28
CA ILE A 187 12.44 -1.24 0.62
C ILE A 187 11.73 -2.24 -0.27
N ASP A 188 10.64 -2.83 0.23
CA ASP A 188 9.92 -3.92 -0.44
C ASP A 188 8.41 -3.61 -0.44
N ILE A 189 7.69 -3.99 -1.50
CA ILE A 189 6.22 -4.17 -1.48
C ILE A 189 5.95 -5.67 -1.56
N ILE A 190 5.06 -6.12 -0.69
CA ILE A 190 4.80 -7.53 -0.43
C ILE A 190 3.30 -7.79 -0.55
N GLU A 191 2.95 -8.84 -1.28
CA GLU A 191 1.60 -9.37 -1.47
C GLU A 191 1.49 -10.78 -0.86
N PRO A 192 0.28 -11.28 -0.54
CA PRO A 192 0.11 -12.69 -0.19
C PRO A 192 0.67 -13.59 -1.31
N ARG A 193 1.10 -14.79 -0.94
CA ARG A 193 1.49 -15.80 -1.94
C ARG A 193 0.21 -16.50 -2.39
N ASP A 194 0.06 -16.67 -3.70
CA ASP A 194 -0.99 -17.51 -4.28
C ASP A 194 -0.71 -18.98 -3.85
N GLU A 195 -1.67 -19.63 -3.20
CA GLU A 195 -1.57 -21.05 -2.80
C GLU A 195 -1.65 -22.00 -4.00
#